data_AF-A0A0L0C9I1-F1
#
_entry.id   AF-A0A0L0C9I1-F1
#
_cell.length_a   1.000
_cell.length_b   1.000
_cell.length_c   1.000
_cell.angle_alpha   90.00
_cell.angle_beta   90.00
_cell.angle_gamma   90.00
#
_symmetry.space_group_name_H-M   'P 1'
#
loop_
_entity.id
_entity.type
_entity.pdbx_description
1 polymer ?
#
loop_
_entity_poly.entity_id
_entity_poly.type
_entity_poly.pdbx_seq_one_letter_code
_entity_poly.pdbx_strand_id
1 'polypeptide(L)'
;MAFLLRNTLKFSLQKQLLKACSQQKQQLQQNGFKTSSFLLNPHKQNPNTTQQNDTTANAQKKHKESIKITLIQNQNMTVTALEEAQSLAKRRSMHLVKVQDMDAKTQRPVYKLLTAAEMLQSELSDKSSSAADKSAGKKSEKSLNIGSRIAEHDLASRLKNISKWLNKQHEVRILIQGNSQQDMANCEKIFKTIEESIKTPQIIGKIVQKRTKGNIVKFNILPVAPDTNVKADVKSQ
;
A
#
# COMPACT_ATOMS: atom_id res chain seq x y z
N MET A 1 -8.79 -49.08 30.65
CA MET A 1 -9.97 -48.32 31.14
C MET A 1 -9.51 -46.94 31.62
N ALA A 2 -9.44 -45.96 30.71
CA ALA A 2 -9.47 -44.49 30.95
C ALA A 2 -8.93 -43.74 29.71
N PHE A 3 -9.53 -44.00 28.55
CA PHE A 3 -9.54 -43.09 27.42
C PHE A 3 -11.01 -42.74 27.20
N LEU A 4 -11.29 -41.47 26.87
CA LEU A 4 -12.62 -40.83 26.72
C LEU A 4 -13.07 -40.06 27.97
N LEU A 5 -12.81 -38.76 27.99
CA LEU A 5 -13.72 -37.69 28.45
C LEU A 5 -12.90 -36.39 28.58
N ARG A 6 -12.96 -35.52 27.54
CA ARG A 6 -12.74 -34.05 27.59
C ARG A 6 -12.70 -33.44 26.16
N ASN A 7 -13.56 -33.91 25.27
CA ASN A 7 -13.61 -33.47 23.87
C ASN A 7 -14.85 -32.61 23.52
N THR A 8 -15.30 -31.74 24.43
CA THR A 8 -16.54 -30.95 24.23
C THR A 8 -16.53 -29.63 25.01
N LEU A 9 -15.56 -28.72 24.83
CA LEU A 9 -15.69 -27.36 25.44
C LEU A 9 -14.79 -26.25 24.83
N LYS A 10 -14.47 -26.29 23.54
CA LYS A 10 -13.75 -25.18 22.86
C LYS A 10 -14.28 -24.80 21.46
N PHE A 11 -15.59 -24.95 21.23
CA PHE A 11 -16.26 -24.48 20.00
C PHE A 11 -17.25 -23.32 20.21
N SER A 12 -17.25 -22.68 21.38
CA SER A 12 -18.28 -21.69 21.78
C SER A 12 -17.76 -20.28 22.08
N LEU A 13 -16.57 -19.89 21.58
CA LEU A 13 -16.03 -18.54 21.78
C LEU A 13 -15.58 -17.84 20.49
N GLN A 14 -15.90 -18.40 19.32
CA GLN A 14 -15.55 -17.83 18.01
C GLN A 14 -16.75 -17.26 17.24
N LYS A 15 -17.92 -17.09 17.89
CA LYS A 15 -19.14 -16.51 17.30
C LYS A 15 -19.63 -15.20 17.92
N GLN A 16 -18.92 -14.63 18.90
CA GLN A 16 -19.31 -13.38 19.56
C GLN A 16 -18.48 -12.14 19.17
N LEU A 17 -17.47 -12.28 18.30
CA LEU A 17 -16.59 -11.17 17.90
C LEU A 17 -16.80 -10.69 16.45
N LEU A 18 -17.90 -11.10 15.81
CA LEU A 18 -18.27 -10.68 14.44
C LEU A 18 -19.59 -9.88 14.34
N LYS A 19 -20.19 -9.46 15.47
CA LYS A 19 -21.47 -8.71 15.48
C LYS A 19 -21.37 -7.23 15.93
N ALA A 20 -20.17 -6.72 16.24
CA ALA A 20 -19.99 -5.35 16.72
C ALA A 20 -19.45 -4.35 15.67
N CYS A 21 -19.33 -4.74 14.39
CA CYS A 21 -18.72 -3.92 13.34
C CYS A 21 -19.69 -3.55 12.17
N SER A 22 -21.01 -3.73 12.35
CA SER A 22 -22.00 -3.36 11.31
C SER A 22 -22.94 -2.21 11.68
N GLN A 23 -22.89 -1.68 12.90
CA GLN A 23 -23.81 -0.61 13.34
C GLN A 23 -23.32 0.83 13.14
N GLN A 24 -22.06 1.04 12.73
CA GLN A 24 -21.51 2.40 12.58
C GLN A 24 -21.66 2.99 11.16
N LYS A 25 -22.37 2.32 10.25
CA LYS A 25 -22.49 2.73 8.83
C LYS A 25 -23.89 3.24 8.41
N GLN A 26 -24.83 3.45 9.34
CA GLN A 26 -26.20 3.88 9.02
C GLN A 26 -26.62 5.25 9.58
N GLN A 27 -25.75 6.00 10.28
CA GLN A 27 -26.11 7.30 10.90
C GLN A 27 -25.64 8.57 10.15
N LEU A 28 -25.23 8.47 8.88
CA LEU A 28 -24.79 9.65 8.09
C LEU A 28 -25.71 10.01 6.90
N GLN A 29 -26.95 9.51 6.88
CA GLN A 29 -27.92 9.84 5.81
C GLN A 29 -29.19 10.56 6.28
N GLN A 30 -29.20 11.11 7.49
CA GLN A 30 -30.35 11.90 7.96
C GLN A 30 -29.87 13.24 8.52
N ASN A 31 -29.62 14.19 7.63
CA ASN A 31 -29.79 15.62 7.89
C ASN A 31 -30.18 16.26 6.55
N GLY A 32 -31.49 16.42 6.38
CA GLY A 32 -32.11 16.89 5.15
C GLY A 32 -32.04 18.41 4.95
N PHE A 33 -32.15 18.76 3.68
CA PHE A 33 -32.97 19.83 3.09
C PHE A 33 -33.15 21.13 3.87
N LYS A 34 -32.65 22.24 3.29
CA LYS A 34 -33.45 23.46 3.12
C LYS A 34 -33.18 24.11 1.77
N THR A 35 -34.24 24.12 0.96
CA THR A 35 -34.46 24.97 -0.20
C THR A 35 -34.78 26.40 0.25
N SER A 36 -34.30 27.40 -0.47
CA SER A 36 -34.95 28.71 -0.55
C SER A 36 -34.69 29.31 -1.92
N SER A 37 -35.76 29.33 -2.70
CA SER A 37 -36.02 30.17 -3.87
C SER A 37 -35.71 31.65 -3.60
N PHE A 38 -35.39 32.44 -4.64
CA PHE A 38 -36.11 33.66 -5.01
C PHE A 38 -35.62 34.20 -6.39
N LEU A 39 -36.56 34.19 -7.36
CA LEU A 39 -36.91 35.20 -8.39
C LEU A 39 -35.86 35.62 -9.45
N LEU A 40 -36.08 35.29 -10.74
CA LEU A 40 -36.85 36.04 -11.79
C LEU A 40 -36.07 37.29 -12.29
N ASN A 41 -35.94 37.65 -13.59
CA ASN A 41 -36.68 37.35 -14.82
C ASN A 41 -35.90 37.92 -16.08
N PRO A 42 -36.45 38.07 -17.31
CA PRO A 42 -35.87 37.49 -18.55
C PRO A 42 -35.76 38.48 -19.75
N HIS A 43 -35.22 38.04 -20.90
CA HIS A 43 -35.78 38.46 -22.21
C HIS A 43 -35.31 37.61 -23.40
N LYS A 44 -36.31 37.01 -24.07
CA LYS A 44 -36.56 36.84 -25.54
C LYS A 44 -35.44 36.29 -26.46
N GLN A 45 -35.72 35.50 -27.50
CA GLN A 45 -36.94 34.92 -28.10
C GLN A 45 -36.50 33.81 -29.10
N ASN A 46 -37.33 32.77 -29.20
CA ASN A 46 -37.41 31.70 -30.22
C ASN A 46 -37.90 32.28 -31.58
N PRO A 47 -38.22 31.54 -32.69
CA PRO A 47 -37.99 30.12 -33.07
C PRO A 47 -37.52 29.89 -34.53
N ASN A 48 -37.07 28.68 -34.88
CA ASN A 48 -37.81 27.87 -35.87
C ASN A 48 -37.33 26.41 -35.98
N THR A 49 -38.32 25.53 -35.99
CA THR A 49 -38.23 24.11 -36.31
C THR A 49 -38.61 23.95 -37.78
N THR A 50 -37.86 23.19 -38.56
CA THR A 50 -38.39 22.51 -39.75
C THR A 50 -37.57 21.24 -39.98
N GLN A 51 -38.22 20.10 -39.86
CA GLN A 51 -37.76 18.83 -40.41
C GLN A 51 -37.96 18.89 -41.93
N GLN A 52 -36.99 18.44 -42.72
CA GLN A 52 -37.19 17.54 -43.86
C GLN A 52 -35.89 17.31 -44.68
N ASN A 53 -35.68 16.03 -44.96
CA ASN A 53 -35.17 15.43 -46.21
C ASN A 53 -33.66 15.33 -46.49
N ASP A 54 -33.41 14.21 -47.17
CA ASP A 54 -32.19 13.60 -47.65
C ASP A 54 -31.17 14.51 -48.36
N THR A 55 -30.03 13.87 -48.63
CA THR A 55 -28.99 14.15 -49.63
C THR A 55 -27.76 14.95 -49.17
N THR A 56 -26.66 14.21 -49.00
CA THR A 56 -25.27 14.57 -49.34
C THR A 56 -24.83 16.01 -49.14
N ALA A 57 -24.12 16.29 -48.04
CA ALA A 57 -23.12 17.36 -48.01
C ALA A 57 -22.10 17.16 -46.89
N ASN A 58 -20.88 16.89 -47.34
CA ASN A 58 -19.58 17.13 -46.71
C ASN A 58 -19.59 18.07 -45.49
N ALA A 59 -19.76 17.52 -44.29
CA ALA A 59 -19.56 18.24 -43.04
C ALA A 59 -18.06 18.27 -42.71
N GLN A 60 -17.44 19.40 -43.02
CA GLN A 60 -16.09 19.74 -42.59
C GLN A 60 -16.00 19.65 -41.06
N LYS A 61 -15.49 18.51 -40.57
CA LYS A 61 -15.19 18.30 -39.15
C LYS A 61 -14.13 19.32 -38.75
N LYS A 62 -14.47 20.18 -37.79
CA LYS A 62 -13.50 21.06 -37.10
C LYS A 62 -12.27 20.23 -36.76
N HIS A 63 -11.11 20.67 -37.25
CA HIS A 63 -9.83 19.99 -37.10
C HIS A 63 -9.41 20.06 -35.62
N LYS A 64 -9.88 19.12 -34.81
CA LYS A 64 -9.33 18.91 -33.48
C LYS A 64 -7.89 18.46 -33.69
N GLU A 65 -6.92 19.21 -33.18
CA GLU A 65 -5.52 18.81 -33.23
C GLU A 65 -5.38 17.45 -32.55
N SER A 66 -5.27 16.40 -33.37
CA SER A 66 -5.22 15.02 -32.90
C SER A 66 -3.85 14.78 -32.28
N ILE A 67 -3.81 14.38 -31.01
CA ILE A 67 -2.56 14.06 -30.32
C ILE A 67 -1.93 12.86 -31.00
N LYS A 68 -0.74 13.05 -31.58
CA LYS A 68 0.03 12.00 -32.24
C LYS A 68 0.81 11.18 -31.22
N ILE A 69 0.63 9.87 -31.25
CA ILE A 69 1.24 8.91 -30.34
C ILE A 69 2.10 7.90 -31.11
N THR A 70 3.00 7.23 -30.40
CA THR A 70 3.72 6.07 -30.93
C THR A 70 3.00 4.81 -30.46
N LEU A 71 2.46 4.06 -31.42
CA LEU A 71 1.68 2.84 -31.20
C LEU A 71 2.54 1.60 -31.46
N ILE A 72 2.57 0.69 -30.47
CA ILE A 72 3.23 -0.62 -30.56
C ILE A 72 2.18 -1.72 -30.71
N GLN A 73 2.26 -2.48 -31.80
CA GLN A 73 1.44 -3.67 -32.05
C GLN A 73 2.33 -4.83 -32.49
N ASN A 74 2.34 -5.93 -31.72
CA ASN A 74 3.12 -7.14 -32.04
C ASN A 74 4.56 -6.78 -32.51
N GLN A 75 5.27 -6.02 -31.69
CA GLN A 75 6.63 -5.49 -31.95
C GLN A 75 6.77 -4.43 -33.06
N ASN A 76 5.73 -4.13 -33.85
CA ASN A 76 5.76 -3.06 -34.84
C ASN A 76 5.44 -1.70 -34.21
N MET A 77 6.24 -0.68 -34.53
CA MET A 77 6.05 0.70 -34.06
C MET A 77 5.52 1.57 -35.19
N THR A 78 4.39 2.24 -34.96
CA THR A 78 3.75 3.13 -35.94
C THR A 78 3.35 4.45 -35.26
N VAL A 79 3.37 5.55 -35.99
CA VAL A 79 2.91 6.85 -35.47
C VAL A 79 1.48 7.08 -35.95
N THR A 80 0.53 7.18 -35.02
CA THR A 80 -0.91 7.35 -35.30
C THR A 80 -1.54 8.36 -34.36
N ALA A 81 -2.76 8.81 -34.66
CA ALA A 81 -3.51 9.65 -33.72
C ALA A 81 -4.06 8.81 -32.56
N LEU A 82 -4.16 9.42 -31.37
CA LEU A 82 -4.72 8.76 -30.18
C LEU A 82 -6.13 8.20 -30.44
N GLU A 83 -6.99 8.98 -31.11
CA GLU A 83 -8.37 8.60 -31.43
C GLU A 83 -8.42 7.39 -32.38
N GLU A 84 -7.51 7.33 -33.35
CA GLU A 84 -7.42 6.21 -34.28
C GLU A 84 -6.99 4.93 -33.56
N ALA A 85 -5.98 5.03 -32.69
CA ALA A 85 -5.53 3.90 -31.88
C ALA A 85 -6.63 3.40 -30.92
N GLN A 86 -7.42 4.30 -30.33
CA GLN A 86 -8.57 3.92 -29.50
C GLN A 86 -9.66 3.21 -30.31
N SER A 87 -9.95 3.70 -31.51
CA SER A 87 -10.91 3.06 -32.42
C SER A 87 -10.42 1.68 -32.86
N LEU A 88 -9.12 1.55 -33.16
CA LEU A 88 -8.48 0.29 -33.51
C LEU A 88 -8.54 -0.73 -32.37
N ALA A 89 -8.28 -0.28 -31.14
CA ALA A 89 -8.38 -1.09 -29.93
C ALA A 89 -9.80 -1.66 -29.77
N LYS A 90 -10.83 -0.79 -29.86
CA LYS A 90 -12.24 -1.20 -29.78
C LYS A 90 -12.64 -2.15 -30.90
N ARG A 91 -12.20 -1.89 -32.13
CA ARG A 91 -12.53 -2.70 -33.32
C ARG A 91 -11.96 -4.12 -33.23
N ARG A 92 -10.77 -4.27 -32.65
CA ARG A 92 -10.08 -5.56 -32.51
C ARG A 92 -10.25 -6.20 -31.12
N SER A 93 -11.11 -5.65 -30.26
CA SER A 93 -11.31 -6.10 -28.88
C SER A 93 -10.00 -6.20 -28.09
N MET A 94 -9.12 -5.21 -28.27
CA MET A 94 -7.84 -5.06 -27.58
C MET A 94 -7.86 -3.86 -26.65
N HIS A 95 -6.91 -3.80 -25.72
CA HIS A 95 -6.73 -2.71 -24.79
C HIS A 95 -5.54 -1.84 -25.20
N LEU A 96 -5.74 -0.52 -25.19
CA LEU A 96 -4.67 0.45 -25.41
C LEU A 96 -4.08 0.86 -24.05
N VAL A 97 -2.84 0.47 -23.79
CA VAL A 97 -2.15 0.72 -22.52
C VAL A 97 -0.97 1.66 -22.75
N LYS A 98 -0.84 2.68 -21.91
CA LYS A 98 0.29 3.60 -21.93
C LYS A 98 1.50 2.92 -21.30
N VAL A 99 2.60 2.80 -22.03
CA VAL A 99 3.85 2.16 -21.56
C VAL A 99 4.86 3.19 -21.10
N GLN A 100 4.99 4.30 -21.85
CA GLN A 100 5.95 5.34 -21.56
C GLN A 100 5.35 6.72 -21.80
N ASP A 101 5.66 7.67 -20.92
CA ASP A 101 5.18 9.04 -21.04
C ASP A 101 5.78 9.78 -22.22
N MET A 102 7.09 9.67 -22.44
CA MET A 102 7.83 10.28 -23.55
C MET A 102 8.93 9.32 -24.02
N ASP A 103 8.92 9.00 -25.30
CA ASP A 103 10.02 8.29 -25.96
C ASP A 103 11.21 9.22 -26.21
N ALA A 104 12.43 8.74 -25.96
CA ALA A 104 13.66 9.50 -26.12
C ALA A 104 13.90 9.93 -27.57
N LYS A 105 13.46 9.12 -28.54
CA LYS A 105 13.67 9.41 -29.98
C LYS A 105 12.59 10.31 -30.56
N THR A 106 11.33 10.00 -30.28
CA THR A 106 10.20 10.64 -30.95
C THR A 106 9.53 11.74 -30.12
N GLN A 107 9.85 11.87 -28.83
CA GLN A 107 9.21 12.81 -27.89
C GLN A 107 7.67 12.68 -27.90
N ARG A 108 7.18 11.46 -28.12
CA ARG A 108 5.76 11.11 -28.14
C ARG A 108 5.46 10.08 -27.05
N PRO A 109 4.25 10.09 -26.49
CA PRO A 109 3.86 9.04 -25.56
C PRO A 109 3.73 7.72 -26.30
N VAL A 110 4.22 6.65 -25.67
CA VAL A 110 4.23 5.31 -26.24
C VAL A 110 3.06 4.52 -25.66
N TYR A 111 2.22 4.03 -26.54
CA TYR A 111 1.12 3.15 -26.20
C TYR A 111 1.32 1.79 -26.87
N LYS A 112 0.87 0.74 -26.18
CA LYS A 112 0.90 -0.63 -26.67
C LYS A 112 -0.52 -1.18 -26.73
N LEU A 113 -0.84 -1.88 -27.80
CA LEU A 113 -2.04 -2.70 -27.87
C LEU A 113 -1.77 -4.05 -27.23
N LEU A 114 -2.62 -4.42 -26.29
CA LEU A 114 -2.57 -5.69 -25.59
C LEU A 114 -3.89 -6.44 -25.76
N THR A 115 -3.80 -7.74 -25.96
CA THR A 115 -4.95 -8.63 -25.83
C THR A 115 -5.35 -8.80 -24.36
N ALA A 116 -6.57 -9.25 -24.11
CA ALA A 116 -7.03 -9.54 -22.75
C ALA A 116 -6.13 -10.58 -22.03
N ALA A 117 -5.61 -11.56 -22.77
CA ALA A 117 -4.68 -12.56 -22.23
C ALA A 117 -3.34 -11.94 -21.80
N GLU A 118 -2.77 -11.06 -22.63
CA GLU A 118 -1.52 -10.36 -22.31
C GLU A 118 -1.69 -9.37 -21.15
N MET A 119 -2.86 -8.71 -21.04
CA MET A 119 -3.23 -7.88 -19.88
C MET A 119 -3.19 -8.69 -18.59
N LEU A 120 -3.82 -9.87 -18.58
CA LEU A 120 -3.82 -10.75 -17.42
C LEU A 120 -2.39 -11.22 -17.05
N GLN A 121 -1.59 -11.58 -18.05
CA GLN A 121 -0.19 -11.97 -17.83
C GLN A 121 0.64 -10.81 -17.27
N SER A 122 0.44 -9.59 -17.79
CA SER A 122 1.12 -8.39 -17.32
C SER A 122 0.77 -8.07 -15.86
N GLU A 123 -0.50 -8.21 -15.47
CA GLU A 123 -0.93 -8.05 -14.08
C GLU A 123 -0.32 -9.12 -13.15
N LEU A 124 -0.18 -10.36 -13.62
CA LEU A 124 0.45 -11.44 -12.87
C LEU A 124 1.96 -11.25 -12.75
N SER A 125 2.63 -10.80 -13.82
CA SER A 125 4.06 -10.48 -13.80
C SER A 125 4.36 -9.24 -12.96
N ASP A 126 3.50 -8.23 -13.00
CA ASP A 126 3.59 -7.06 -12.13
C ASP A 126 3.33 -7.48 -10.68
N LYS A 127 2.45 -8.44 -10.41
CA LYS A 127 2.26 -8.99 -9.06
C LYS A 127 3.41 -9.86 -8.60
N SER A 128 4.10 -10.60 -9.46
CA SER A 128 5.25 -11.43 -9.07
C SER A 128 6.52 -10.60 -8.90
N SER A 129 6.77 -9.63 -9.78
CA SER A 129 7.86 -8.66 -9.66
C SER A 129 7.61 -7.69 -8.49
N SER A 130 6.37 -7.21 -8.32
CA SER A 130 6.00 -6.39 -7.17
C SER A 130 5.72 -7.18 -5.90
N ALA A 131 5.66 -8.52 -5.90
CA ALA A 131 5.73 -9.27 -4.64
C ALA A 131 7.15 -9.21 -4.07
N ALA A 132 8.17 -9.26 -4.93
CA ALA A 132 9.55 -9.01 -4.54
C ALA A 132 9.77 -7.52 -4.20
N ASP A 133 9.32 -6.59 -5.05
CA ASP A 133 9.56 -5.15 -4.84
C ASP A 133 8.61 -4.44 -3.86
N LYS A 134 7.35 -4.85 -3.70
CA LYS A 134 6.47 -4.32 -2.62
C LYS A 134 6.83 -4.89 -1.25
N SER A 135 7.53 -6.04 -1.19
CA SER A 135 8.16 -6.48 0.05
C SER A 135 9.40 -5.66 0.41
N ALA A 136 10.08 -5.09 -0.60
CA ALA A 136 11.21 -4.17 -0.40
C ALA A 136 10.78 -2.70 -0.19
N GLY A 137 9.64 -2.29 -0.74
CA GLY A 137 9.31 -0.87 -0.96
C GLY A 137 8.55 -0.12 0.14
N LYS A 138 8.17 -0.76 1.25
CA LYS A 138 7.61 -0.02 2.39
C LYS A 138 7.99 -0.67 3.71
N LYS A 139 9.24 -0.44 4.11
CA LYS A 139 9.70 -0.69 5.48
C LYS A 139 8.78 0.09 6.43
N SER A 140 7.76 -0.59 6.95
CA SER A 140 6.78 0.06 7.80
C SER A 140 7.45 0.35 9.13
N GLU A 141 7.49 1.62 9.52
CA GLU A 141 8.05 2.05 10.79
C GLU A 141 7.06 1.77 11.93
N LYS A 142 7.58 1.30 13.07
CA LYS A 142 6.83 1.11 14.32
C LYS A 142 7.47 1.93 15.43
N SER A 143 6.68 2.73 16.12
CA SER A 143 7.14 3.50 17.28
C SER A 143 6.68 2.83 18.58
N LEU A 144 7.56 2.82 19.58
CA LEU A 144 7.27 2.32 20.92
C LEU A 144 7.77 3.31 21.97
N ASN A 145 6.94 3.59 22.96
CA ASN A 145 7.28 4.39 24.12
C ASN A 145 7.28 3.52 25.38
N ILE A 146 8.34 3.62 26.19
CA ILE A 146 8.55 2.84 27.41
C ILE A 146 8.83 3.81 28.56
N GLY A 147 8.10 3.68 29.66
CA GLY A 147 8.37 4.43 30.88
C GLY A 147 9.51 3.81 31.70
N SER A 148 10.25 4.63 32.46
CA SER A 148 11.34 4.15 33.32
C SER A 148 10.92 3.22 34.45
N ARG A 149 9.65 3.28 34.87
CA ARG A 149 9.07 2.48 35.98
C ARG A 149 8.26 1.27 35.49
N ILE A 150 8.50 0.84 34.26
CA ILE A 150 7.85 -0.34 33.68
C ILE A 150 8.15 -1.58 34.53
N ALA A 151 7.13 -2.41 34.76
CA ALA A 151 7.31 -3.70 35.43
C ALA A 151 8.01 -4.71 34.49
N GLU A 152 8.77 -5.64 35.06
CA GLU A 152 9.52 -6.66 34.32
C GLU A 152 8.64 -7.45 33.34
N HIS A 153 7.41 -7.78 33.75
CA HIS A 153 6.45 -8.49 32.91
C HIS A 153 6.01 -7.69 31.66
N ASP A 154 5.76 -6.39 31.81
CA ASP A 154 5.40 -5.55 30.66
C ASP A 154 6.61 -5.36 29.75
N LEU A 155 7.81 -5.17 30.31
CA LEU A 155 9.05 -5.09 29.54
C LEU A 155 9.25 -6.34 28.67
N ALA A 156 9.08 -7.54 29.24
CA ALA A 156 9.17 -8.79 28.48
C ALA A 156 8.14 -8.88 27.35
N SER A 157 6.93 -8.34 27.55
CA SER A 157 5.90 -8.26 26.51
C SER A 157 6.27 -7.28 25.40
N ARG A 158 6.90 -6.15 25.75
CA ARG A 158 7.44 -5.18 24.77
C ARG A 158 8.57 -5.78 23.94
N LEU A 159 9.49 -6.52 24.55
CA LEU A 159 10.57 -7.22 23.85
C LEU A 159 10.03 -8.19 22.80
N LYS A 160 9.02 -8.99 23.13
CA LYS A 160 8.36 -9.89 22.16
C LYS A 160 7.77 -9.14 20.96
N ASN A 161 7.17 -7.97 21.19
CA ASN A 161 6.64 -7.13 20.11
C ASN A 161 7.76 -6.60 19.22
N ILE A 162 8.87 -6.14 19.81
CA ILE A 162 10.06 -5.68 19.08
C ILE A 162 10.59 -6.82 18.18
N SER A 163 10.82 -8.01 18.72
CA SER A 163 11.27 -9.17 17.94
C SER A 163 10.30 -9.49 16.79
N LYS A 164 8.99 -9.46 17.04
CA LYS A 164 7.97 -9.71 16.02
C LYS A 164 7.98 -8.67 14.89
N TRP A 165 8.24 -7.40 15.21
CA TRP A 165 8.33 -6.35 14.19
C TRP A 165 9.61 -6.47 13.38
N LEU A 166 10.75 -6.71 14.02
CA LEU A 166 12.02 -6.89 13.33
C LEU A 166 11.99 -8.10 12.39
N ASN A 167 11.37 -9.22 12.81
CA ASN A 167 11.17 -10.40 11.95
C ASN A 167 10.33 -10.12 10.70
N LYS A 168 9.47 -9.09 10.73
CA LYS A 168 8.68 -8.64 9.57
C LYS A 168 9.39 -7.56 8.75
N GLN A 169 10.69 -7.37 8.97
CA GLN A 169 11.50 -6.34 8.31
C GLN A 169 10.95 -4.92 8.53
N HIS A 170 10.42 -4.67 9.73
CA HIS A 170 9.98 -3.34 10.15
C HIS A 170 11.08 -2.63 10.93
N GLU A 171 11.21 -1.32 10.70
CA GLU A 171 12.08 -0.45 11.51
C GLU A 171 11.36 -0.08 12.79
N VAL A 172 12.07 -0.15 13.92
CA VAL A 172 11.48 0.12 15.24
C VAL A 172 12.13 1.36 15.85
N ARG A 173 11.34 2.39 16.16
CA ARG A 173 11.78 3.57 16.92
C ARG A 173 11.37 3.42 18.37
N ILE A 174 12.34 3.52 19.28
CA ILE A 174 12.10 3.36 20.71
C ILE A 174 12.41 4.68 21.41
N LEU A 175 11.48 5.08 22.27
CA LEU A 175 11.61 6.19 23.19
C LEU A 175 11.46 5.64 24.61
N ILE A 176 12.45 5.87 25.46
CA ILE A 176 12.41 5.56 26.89
C ILE A 176 12.32 6.88 27.64
N GLN A 177 11.29 7.07 28.45
CA GLN A 177 11.05 8.31 29.20
C GLN A 177 11.04 8.03 30.71
N GLY A 178 11.88 8.74 31.46
CA GLY A 178 11.82 8.79 32.92
C GLY A 178 10.98 9.97 33.41
N ASN A 179 10.35 9.84 34.57
CA ASN A 179 9.57 10.94 35.15
C ASN A 179 10.46 11.93 35.91
N SER A 180 11.54 11.44 36.54
CA SER A 180 12.45 12.25 37.35
C SER A 180 13.91 12.08 36.90
N GLN A 181 14.81 12.98 37.33
CA GLN A 181 16.25 12.84 37.00
C GLN A 181 16.88 11.55 37.55
N GLN A 182 16.41 11.06 38.70
CA GLN A 182 16.89 9.81 39.29
C GLN A 182 16.54 8.56 38.47
N ASP A 183 15.53 8.66 37.59
CA ASP A 183 15.11 7.55 36.73
C ASP A 183 16.08 7.31 35.55
N MET A 184 17.10 8.15 35.36
CA MET A 184 18.09 8.01 34.28
C MET A 184 18.79 6.64 34.32
N ALA A 185 19.18 6.18 35.51
CA ALA A 185 19.79 4.86 35.68
C ALA A 185 18.85 3.72 35.28
N ASN A 186 17.54 3.87 35.51
CA ASN A 186 16.54 2.89 35.11
C ASN A 186 16.33 2.89 33.59
N CYS A 187 16.32 4.06 32.96
CA CYS A 187 16.27 4.17 31.50
C CYS A 187 17.46 3.46 30.83
N GLU A 188 18.66 3.58 31.39
CA GLU A 188 19.85 2.88 30.89
C GLU A 188 19.78 1.36 31.08
N LYS A 189 19.26 0.90 32.22
CA LYS A 189 19.03 -0.53 32.45
C LYS A 189 18.09 -1.12 31.40
N ILE A 190 16.95 -0.46 31.16
CA ILE A 190 15.97 -0.88 30.14
C ILE A 190 16.62 -0.92 28.75
N PHE A 191 17.43 0.09 28.41
CA PHE A 191 18.18 0.09 27.15
C PHE A 191 19.09 -1.14 27.02
N LYS A 192 19.87 -1.47 28.06
CA LYS A 192 20.76 -2.63 28.07
C LYS A 192 20.00 -3.94 27.90
N THR A 193 18.87 -4.10 28.60
CA THR A 193 18.01 -5.28 28.45
C THR A 193 17.48 -5.43 27.02
N ILE A 194 17.08 -4.33 26.38
CA ILE A 194 16.65 -4.34 24.97
C ILE A 194 17.82 -4.70 24.05
N GLU A 195 19.01 -4.12 24.29
CA GLU A 195 20.21 -4.39 23.50
C GLU A 195 20.66 -5.86 23.58
N GLU A 196 20.56 -6.47 24.76
CA GLU A 196 20.89 -7.88 24.96
C GLU A 196 19.88 -8.80 24.26
N SER A 197 18.58 -8.50 24.40
CA SER A 197 17.51 -9.28 23.78
C SER A 197 17.51 -9.27 22.25
N ILE A 198 18.13 -8.28 21.60
CA ILE A 198 18.23 -8.24 20.13
C ILE A 198 19.52 -8.89 19.60
N LYS A 199 20.55 -9.03 20.43
CA LYS A 199 21.85 -9.64 20.07
C LYS A 199 21.84 -11.15 20.33
N THR A 200 21.22 -11.59 21.42
CA THR A 200 21.16 -12.99 21.85
C THR A 200 19.73 -13.49 21.72
N PRO A 201 19.46 -14.68 21.12
CA PRO A 201 20.35 -15.74 20.63
C PRO A 201 20.78 -15.62 19.15
N GLN A 202 20.17 -14.72 18.39
CA GLN A 202 20.52 -14.41 17.00
C GLN A 202 20.44 -12.90 16.83
N ILE A 203 21.30 -12.31 15.99
CA ILE A 203 21.28 -10.85 15.74
C ILE A 203 20.07 -10.53 14.86
N ILE A 204 18.96 -10.15 15.49
CA ILE A 204 17.69 -9.86 14.78
C ILE A 204 17.67 -8.39 14.28
N GLY A 205 18.45 -7.52 14.90
CA GLY A 205 18.45 -6.10 14.56
C GLY A 205 19.72 -5.35 15.00
N LYS A 206 19.98 -4.23 14.31
CA LYS A 206 21.08 -3.31 14.57
C LYS A 206 20.54 -2.01 15.16
N ILE A 207 21.06 -1.61 16.32
CA ILE A 207 20.74 -0.31 16.92
C ILE A 207 21.45 0.80 16.13
N VAL A 208 20.71 1.85 15.83
CA VAL A 208 21.15 3.03 15.09
C VAL A 208 20.66 4.29 15.82
N GLN A 209 21.43 5.38 15.74
CA GLN A 209 21.03 6.71 16.24
C GLN A 209 20.64 6.74 17.73
N LYS A 210 21.40 6.09 18.61
CA LYS A 210 21.23 6.25 20.06
C LYS A 210 21.50 7.70 20.47
N ARG A 211 20.54 8.33 21.13
CA ARG A 211 20.67 9.65 21.75
C ARG A 211 20.12 9.60 23.16
N THR A 212 20.87 10.16 24.10
CA THR A 212 20.43 10.34 25.49
C THR A 212 20.37 11.83 25.78
N LYS A 213 19.23 12.31 26.27
CA LYS A 213 19.03 13.69 26.71
C LYS A 213 18.33 13.68 28.07
N GLY A 214 19.10 13.85 29.14
CA GLY A 214 18.59 13.80 30.51
C GLY A 214 17.90 12.47 30.82
N ASN A 215 16.61 12.55 31.18
CA ASN A 215 15.74 11.41 31.48
C ASN A 215 15.15 10.69 30.25
N ILE A 216 15.57 11.05 29.03
CA ILE A 216 15.04 10.49 27.79
C ILE A 216 16.13 9.80 26.99
N VAL A 217 15.87 8.55 26.57
CA VAL A 217 16.71 7.78 25.65
C VAL A 217 15.93 7.48 24.39
N LYS A 218 16.46 7.86 23.22
CA LYS A 218 15.85 7.60 21.91
C LYS A 218 16.82 6.85 21.02
N PHE A 219 16.35 5.81 20.35
CA PHE A 219 17.15 5.07 19.39
C PHE A 219 16.24 4.35 18.39
N ASN A 220 16.84 3.96 17.26
CA ASN A 220 16.17 3.19 16.23
C ASN A 220 16.80 1.81 16.14
N ILE A 221 16.03 0.81 15.76
CA ILE A 221 16.51 -0.54 15.47
C ILE A 221 16.15 -0.85 14.02
N LEU A 222 17.17 -1.12 13.22
CA LEU A 222 17.02 -1.61 11.87
C LEU A 222 16.99 -3.14 11.90
N PRO A 223 16.07 -3.79 11.17
CA PRO A 223 16.08 -5.23 11.03
C PRO A 223 17.32 -5.67 10.26
N VAL A 224 17.94 -6.77 10.69
CA VAL A 224 19.02 -7.45 9.96
C VAL A 224 18.41 -8.73 9.39
N ALA A 225 18.68 -9.04 8.13
CA ALA A 225 18.25 -10.31 7.56
C ALA A 225 18.95 -11.44 8.32
N PRO A 226 18.26 -12.51 8.73
CA PRO A 226 18.93 -13.65 9.34
C PRO A 226 19.88 -14.25 8.32
N ASP A 227 21.17 -14.31 8.66
CA ASP A 227 22.18 -14.94 7.81
C ASP A 227 21.82 -16.42 7.63
N THR A 228 21.28 -16.79 6.47
CA THR A 228 20.99 -18.19 6.12
C THR A 228 22.26 -18.97 5.75
N ASN A 229 23.36 -18.76 6.47
CA ASN A 229 24.65 -19.40 6.20
C ASN A 229 25.26 -20.05 7.44
N VAL A 230 24.49 -20.89 8.13
CA VAL A 230 25.06 -21.89 9.06
C VAL A 230 24.17 -23.14 9.06
N LYS A 231 24.58 -24.16 8.30
CA LYS A 231 24.39 -25.63 8.48
C LYS A 231 24.24 -26.36 7.14
N ALA A 232 25.37 -26.57 6.47
CA ALA A 232 25.53 -27.62 5.46
C ALA A 232 26.92 -28.27 5.57
N ASP A 233 27.40 -28.54 6.79
CA ASP A 233 28.65 -29.31 6.99
C ASP A 233 28.60 -30.06 8.34
N VAL A 234 27.77 -31.11 8.41
CA VAL A 234 28.02 -32.26 9.30
C VAL A 234 27.47 -33.52 8.63
N LYS A 235 28.21 -34.05 7.64
CA LYS A 235 28.19 -35.48 7.32
C LYS A 235 29.49 -35.85 6.62
N SER A 236 30.42 -36.44 7.37
CA SER A 236 31.40 -37.46 6.94
C SER A 236 32.46 -37.60 8.03
N GLN A 237 32.23 -38.48 9.00
CA GLN A 237 33.21 -39.46 9.50
C GLN A 237 32.45 -40.67 10.00
#